data_AF-A0A1P8WTF8-F1
#
_entry.id   AF-A0A1P8WTF8-F1
#
_cell.length_a   1.000
_cell.length_b   1.000
_cell.length_c   1.000
_cell.angle_alpha   90.00
_cell.angle_beta   90.00
_cell.angle_gamma   90.00
#
_symmetry.space_group_name_H-M   'P 1'
#
loop_
_entity.id
_entity.type
_entity.pdbx_description
1 polymer ?
#
loop_
_entity_poly.entity_id
_entity_poly.type
_entity_poly.pdbx_seq_one_letter_code
_entity_poly.pdbx_strand_id
1 'polypeptide(L)'
;MERTSTTAPEGATTLTTNPDAAILAAFERRAIAFETTRALPCDPVTGGESDAQSEQWAIIDAAEEEMRSTIATTPRGAELQIWLAATYLFDSDKDEPRCYSADLDYFEAQGNKRDWTDRLLISAMRSLREQGK
;
A
#
# COMPACT_ATOMS: atom_id res chain seq x y z
N MET A 1 -54.62 -12.11 -13.03
CA MET A 1 -53.41 -11.44 -13.57
C MET A 1 -52.48 -11.23 -12.38
N GLU A 2 -51.80 -12.30 -11.96
CA GLU A 2 -50.92 -12.29 -10.78
C GLU A 2 -49.51 -11.89 -11.21
N ARG A 3 -48.98 -10.84 -10.58
CA ARG A 3 -47.58 -10.45 -10.70
C ARG A 3 -46.77 -11.32 -9.74
N THR A 4 -45.96 -12.23 -10.26
CA THR A 4 -44.91 -12.91 -9.48
C THR A 4 -43.81 -11.90 -9.18
N SER A 5 -43.89 -11.26 -8.01
CA SER A 5 -42.78 -10.53 -7.42
C SER A 5 -41.69 -11.53 -7.08
N THR A 6 -40.57 -11.49 -7.82
CA THR A 6 -39.38 -12.27 -7.49
C THR A 6 -38.65 -11.50 -6.39
N THR A 7 -38.94 -11.82 -5.14
CA THR A 7 -38.13 -11.35 -4.00
C THR A 7 -36.83 -12.16 -3.99
N ALA A 8 -35.69 -11.47 -3.86
CA ALA A 8 -34.40 -12.14 -3.68
C ALA A 8 -34.41 -12.97 -2.38
N PRO A 9 -33.74 -14.13 -2.34
CA PRO A 9 -33.69 -14.96 -1.13
C PRO A 9 -33.00 -14.20 0.01
N GLU A 10 -33.58 -14.28 1.21
CA GLU A 10 -32.91 -13.85 2.45
C GLU A 10 -31.61 -14.66 2.60
N GLY A 11 -30.48 -13.95 2.62
CA GLY A 11 -29.14 -14.55 2.71
C GLY A 11 -28.18 -14.22 1.56
N ALA A 12 -28.56 -13.35 0.61
CA ALA A 12 -27.68 -12.94 -0.48
C ALA A 12 -26.52 -12.03 0.00
N THR A 13 -25.40 -12.71 0.29
CA THR A 13 -23.99 -12.30 0.11
C THR A 13 -23.54 -11.00 0.77
N THR A 14 -23.09 -11.11 2.02
CA THR A 14 -21.86 -10.40 2.38
C THR A 14 -20.78 -10.92 1.44
N LEU A 15 -20.41 -10.15 0.42
CA LEU A 15 -19.15 -10.37 -0.29
C LEU A 15 -18.09 -10.44 0.80
N THR A 16 -17.60 -11.64 1.12
CA THR A 16 -16.55 -11.83 2.10
C THR A 16 -15.28 -11.39 1.40
N THR A 17 -15.05 -10.08 1.32
CA THR A 17 -13.80 -9.52 0.85
C THR A 17 -12.74 -10.03 1.81
N ASN A 18 -11.81 -10.84 1.30
CA ASN A 18 -10.64 -11.23 2.06
C ASN A 18 -9.85 -9.93 2.35
N PRO A 19 -9.80 -9.46 3.62
CA PRO A 19 -9.24 -8.16 3.94
C PRO A 19 -7.77 -8.06 3.53
N ASP A 20 -7.01 -9.14 3.66
CA ASP A 20 -5.61 -9.18 3.21
C ASP A 20 -5.52 -9.09 1.68
N ALA A 21 -6.44 -9.71 0.92
CA ALA A 21 -6.46 -9.55 -0.53
C ALA A 21 -6.71 -8.09 -0.96
N ALA A 22 -7.54 -7.35 -0.21
CA ALA A 22 -7.75 -5.92 -0.43
C ALA A 22 -6.47 -5.12 -0.14
N ILE A 23 -5.78 -5.40 0.97
CA ILE A 23 -4.49 -4.77 1.32
C ILE A 23 -3.44 -5.04 0.23
N LEU A 24 -3.32 -6.28 -0.24
CA LEU A 24 -2.35 -6.65 -1.28
C LEU A 24 -2.64 -5.91 -2.59
N ALA A 25 -3.90 -5.90 -3.02
CA ALA A 25 -4.30 -5.24 -4.25
C ALA A 25 -4.15 -3.70 -4.16
N ALA A 26 -4.44 -3.12 -3.00
CA ALA A 26 -4.22 -1.68 -2.76
C ALA A 26 -2.73 -1.33 -2.78
N PHE A 27 -1.88 -2.14 -2.13
CA PHE A 27 -0.44 -1.94 -2.15
C PHE A 27 0.13 -2.00 -3.58
N GLU A 28 -0.33 -2.94 -4.40
CA GLU A 28 0.06 -3.04 -5.81
C GLU A 28 -0.37 -1.79 -6.62
N ARG A 29 -1.64 -1.37 -6.48
CA ARG A 29 -2.14 -0.14 -7.14
C ARG A 29 -1.31 1.08 -6.77
N ARG A 30 -1.02 1.23 -5.48
CA ARG A 30 -0.17 2.29 -4.93
C ARG A 30 1.23 2.28 -5.55
N ALA A 31 1.87 1.12 -5.64
CA ALA A 31 3.21 0.98 -6.21
C ALA A 31 3.25 1.36 -7.69
N ILE A 32 2.29 0.90 -8.48
CA ILE A 32 2.20 1.21 -9.93
C ILE A 32 1.96 2.70 -10.15
N ALA A 33 1.06 3.31 -9.37
CA ALA A 33 0.77 4.73 -9.47
C ALA A 33 2.02 5.57 -9.14
N PHE A 34 2.77 5.19 -8.10
CA PHE A 34 4.02 5.88 -7.74
C PHE A 34 5.09 5.78 -8.83
N GLU A 35 5.31 4.59 -9.39
CA GLU A 35 6.22 4.42 -10.54
C GLU A 35 5.79 5.30 -11.73
N THR A 36 4.48 5.41 -11.97
CA THR A 36 3.92 6.27 -13.01
C THR A 36 4.17 7.75 -12.72
N THR A 37 3.91 8.22 -11.49
CA THR A 37 4.18 9.60 -11.06
C THR A 37 5.63 10.00 -11.32
N ARG A 38 6.58 9.12 -11.02
CA ARG A 38 8.02 9.37 -11.21
C ARG A 38 8.45 9.43 -12.68
N ALA A 39 7.71 8.79 -13.56
CA ALA A 39 7.96 8.81 -15.01
C ALA A 39 7.31 10.03 -15.70
N LEU A 40 6.34 10.67 -15.05
CA LEU A 40 5.65 11.84 -15.58
C LEU A 40 6.47 13.12 -15.37
N PRO A 41 6.49 14.03 -16.37
CA PRO A 41 7.13 15.32 -16.21
C PRO A 41 6.30 16.23 -15.28
N CYS A 42 7.00 17.13 -14.58
CA CYS A 42 6.39 18.27 -13.90
C CYS A 42 5.67 19.18 -14.90
N ASP A 43 4.75 20.00 -14.38
CA ASP A 43 4.07 21.02 -15.17
C ASP A 43 5.09 22.01 -15.79
N PRO A 44 5.06 22.22 -17.11
CA PRO A 44 6.07 23.00 -17.80
C PRO A 44 5.99 24.51 -17.54
N VAL A 45 4.86 25.01 -17.00
CA VAL A 45 4.62 26.44 -16.75
C VAL A 45 5.02 26.82 -15.33
N THR A 46 4.66 25.99 -14.36
CA THR A 46 4.85 26.23 -12.93
C THR A 46 6.09 25.53 -12.37
N GLY A 47 6.59 24.49 -13.06
CA GLY A 47 7.64 23.61 -12.55
C GLY A 47 7.18 22.70 -11.40
N GLY A 48 5.90 22.77 -11.04
CA GLY A 48 5.28 21.98 -9.97
C GLY A 48 4.64 20.70 -10.48
N GLU A 49 3.77 20.12 -9.65
CA GLU A 49 3.01 18.93 -10.01
C GLU A 49 2.09 19.19 -11.22
N SER A 50 2.11 18.29 -12.20
CA SER A 50 1.17 18.32 -13.35
C SER A 50 -0.15 17.63 -13.03
N ASP A 51 -1.22 17.95 -13.76
CA ASP A 51 -2.53 17.27 -13.61
C ASP A 51 -2.41 15.74 -13.70
N ALA A 52 -1.55 15.23 -14.57
CA ALA A 52 -1.29 13.81 -14.71
C ALA A 52 -0.62 13.20 -13.47
N GLN A 53 0.29 13.96 -12.81
CA GLN A 53 0.86 13.53 -11.53
C GLN A 53 -0.19 13.59 -10.42
N SER A 54 -1.04 14.61 -10.38
CA SER A 54 -2.14 14.71 -9.42
C SER A 54 -3.13 13.54 -9.54
N GLU A 55 -3.42 13.09 -10.77
CA GLU A 55 -4.24 11.89 -10.99
C GLU A 55 -3.62 10.62 -10.40
N GLN A 56 -2.30 10.47 -10.49
CA GLN A 56 -1.61 9.32 -9.88
C GLN A 56 -1.57 9.43 -8.35
N TRP A 57 -1.36 10.63 -7.79
CA TRP A 57 -1.44 10.83 -6.34
C TRP A 57 -2.83 10.52 -5.79
N ALA A 58 -3.90 10.85 -6.51
CA ALA A 58 -5.26 10.46 -6.11
C ALA A 58 -5.44 8.93 -6.04
N ILE A 59 -4.77 8.16 -6.92
CA ILE A 59 -4.77 6.69 -6.86
C ILE A 59 -3.99 6.19 -5.64
N ILE A 60 -2.84 6.81 -5.36
CA ILE A 60 -2.02 6.52 -4.17
C ILE A 60 -2.86 6.76 -2.92
N ASP A 61 -3.42 7.96 -2.74
CA ASP A 61 -4.22 8.34 -1.58
C ASP A 61 -5.39 7.37 -1.35
N ALA A 62 -6.11 7.02 -2.41
CA ALA A 62 -7.24 6.08 -2.31
C ALA A 62 -6.79 4.68 -1.86
N ALA A 63 -5.67 4.19 -2.41
CA ALA A 63 -5.11 2.89 -2.03
C ALA A 63 -4.58 2.89 -0.59
N GLU A 64 -3.93 3.97 -0.17
CA GLU A 64 -3.45 4.12 1.19
C GLU A 64 -4.59 4.21 2.21
N GLU A 65 -5.68 4.90 1.89
CA GLU A 65 -6.88 4.96 2.73
C GLU A 65 -7.57 3.58 2.86
N GLU A 66 -7.64 2.82 1.77
CA GLU A 66 -8.13 1.44 1.78
C GLU A 66 -7.26 0.55 2.67
N MET A 67 -5.93 0.64 2.54
CA MET A 67 -5.01 -0.09 3.41
C MET A 67 -5.15 0.31 4.88
N ARG A 68 -5.22 1.62 5.18
CA ARG A 68 -5.33 2.17 6.53
C ARG A 68 -6.63 1.73 7.23
N SER A 69 -7.73 1.66 6.48
CA SER A 69 -9.06 1.32 7.02
C SER A 69 -9.31 -0.19 7.12
N THR A 70 -8.52 -1.02 6.42
CA THR A 70 -8.65 -2.47 6.44
C THR A 70 -7.91 -3.08 7.63
N ILE A 71 -8.47 -4.12 8.26
CA ILE A 71 -7.79 -4.87 9.33
C ILE A 71 -7.11 -6.08 8.70
N ALA A 72 -5.78 -6.11 8.70
CA ALA A 72 -5.02 -7.27 8.27
C ALA A 72 -5.31 -8.49 9.16
N THR A 73 -5.50 -9.66 8.54
CA THR A 73 -5.69 -10.94 9.24
C THR A 73 -4.56 -11.93 9.01
N THR A 74 -3.58 -11.57 8.17
CA THR A 74 -2.36 -12.33 7.94
C THR A 74 -1.11 -11.51 8.29
N PRO A 75 0.02 -12.19 8.60
CA PRO A 75 1.30 -11.50 8.78
C PRO A 75 1.70 -10.64 7.57
N ARG A 76 1.40 -11.10 6.35
CA ARG A 76 1.70 -10.36 5.12
C ARG A 76 0.88 -9.08 5.00
N GLY A 77 -0.42 -9.11 5.30
CA GLY A 77 -1.25 -7.90 5.31
C GLY A 77 -0.74 -6.87 6.32
N ALA A 78 -0.38 -7.32 7.52
CA ALA A 78 0.17 -6.44 8.55
C ALA A 78 1.53 -5.85 8.13
N GLU A 79 2.39 -6.65 7.48
CA GLU A 79 3.68 -6.19 6.97
C GLU A 79 3.50 -5.05 5.94
N LEU A 80 2.55 -5.19 5.01
CA LEU A 80 2.28 -4.17 4.00
C LEU A 80 1.75 -2.86 4.60
N GLN A 81 0.95 -2.94 5.67
CA GLN A 81 0.53 -1.73 6.41
C GLN A 81 1.69 -1.04 7.13
N ILE A 82 2.72 -1.78 7.56
CA ILE A 82 3.95 -1.18 8.09
C ILE A 82 4.74 -0.50 6.96
N TRP A 83 4.82 -1.10 5.76
CA TRP A 83 5.46 -0.47 4.60
C TRP A 83 4.79 0.85 4.18
N LEU A 84 3.47 0.92 4.30
CA LEU A 84 2.73 2.17 4.13
C LEU A 84 3.25 3.24 5.09
N ALA A 85 3.29 2.96 6.39
CA ALA A 85 3.82 3.90 7.39
C ALA A 85 5.30 4.24 7.14
N ALA A 86 6.11 3.25 6.75
CA ALA A 86 7.54 3.43 6.49
C ALA A 86 7.83 4.42 5.36
N THR A 87 6.95 4.53 4.36
CA THR A 87 7.13 5.51 3.26
C THR A 87 7.19 6.95 3.80
N TYR A 88 6.41 7.24 4.83
CA TYR A 88 6.34 8.57 5.44
C TYR A 88 7.43 8.82 6.50
N LEU A 89 8.19 7.79 6.86
CA LEU A 89 9.29 7.88 7.82
C LEU A 89 10.65 7.89 7.12
N PHE A 90 10.79 7.15 6.02
CA PHE A 90 12.04 7.03 5.28
C PHE A 90 12.07 8.04 4.13
N ASP A 91 12.33 9.30 4.48
CA ASP A 91 12.23 10.45 3.59
C ASP A 91 13.51 10.70 2.75
N SER A 92 14.02 9.67 2.07
CA SER A 92 15.11 9.87 1.11
C SER A 92 14.75 9.33 -0.26
N ASP A 93 15.21 10.02 -1.31
CA ASP A 93 14.98 9.67 -2.73
C ASP A 93 15.34 8.22 -3.09
N LYS A 94 16.25 7.61 -2.31
CA LYS A 94 16.70 6.22 -2.51
C LYS A 94 15.85 5.21 -1.77
N ASP A 95 15.25 5.62 -0.66
CA ASP A 95 14.50 4.74 0.23
C ASP A 95 13.03 4.70 -0.11
N GLU A 96 12.45 5.84 -0.45
CA GLU A 96 11.03 5.96 -0.77
C GLU A 96 10.60 4.89 -1.80
N PRO A 97 11.28 4.70 -2.95
CA PRO A 97 10.88 3.68 -3.92
C PRO A 97 10.94 2.25 -3.37
N ARG A 98 11.83 2.00 -2.40
CA ARG A 98 12.01 0.69 -1.76
C ARG A 98 10.89 0.38 -0.78
N CYS A 99 10.26 1.40 -0.21
CA CYS A 99 9.04 1.27 0.57
C CYS A 99 7.85 0.85 -0.32
N TYR A 100 7.70 1.46 -1.50
CA TYR A 100 6.64 1.08 -2.47
C TYR A 100 6.80 -0.36 -2.99
N SER A 101 8.02 -0.90 -3.03
CA SER A 101 8.27 -2.29 -3.44
C SER A 101 8.40 -3.29 -2.29
N ALA A 102 8.23 -2.88 -1.03
CA ALA A 102 8.43 -3.71 0.16
C ALA A 102 9.81 -4.45 0.19
N ASP A 103 10.87 -3.76 -0.25
CA ASP A 103 12.23 -4.30 -0.42
C ASP A 103 12.97 -4.37 0.93
N LEU A 104 12.58 -5.34 1.75
CA LEU A 104 13.14 -5.54 3.09
C LEU A 104 14.67 -5.76 3.05
N ASP A 105 15.16 -6.50 2.05
CA ASP A 105 16.57 -6.86 1.92
C ASP A 105 17.45 -5.61 1.73
N TYR A 106 16.98 -4.62 0.95
CA TYR A 106 17.65 -3.33 0.81
C TYR A 106 17.84 -2.60 2.15
N PHE A 107 16.84 -2.64 3.03
CA PHE A 107 16.93 -1.99 4.34
C PHE A 107 17.78 -2.79 5.33
N GLU A 108 17.67 -4.13 5.33
CA GLU A 108 18.49 -4.99 6.18
C GLU A 108 19.99 -4.87 5.85
N ALA A 109 20.34 -4.78 4.57
CA ALA A 109 21.72 -4.65 4.11
C ALA A 109 22.44 -3.39 4.64
N GLN A 110 21.68 -2.38 5.08
CA GLN A 110 22.24 -1.13 5.61
C GLN A 110 22.65 -1.24 7.08
N GLY A 111 22.13 -2.22 7.81
CA GLY A 111 22.53 -2.56 9.17
C GLY A 111 22.54 -1.37 10.13
N ASN A 112 23.72 -1.05 10.68
CA ASN A 112 23.90 0.00 11.69
C ASN A 112 23.94 1.44 11.13
N LYS A 113 23.82 1.61 9.81
CA LYS A 113 23.69 2.95 9.20
C LYS A 113 22.31 3.55 9.41
N ARG A 114 21.32 2.70 9.71
CA ARG A 114 19.95 3.08 10.05
C ARG A 114 19.87 3.46 11.52
N ASP A 115 19.00 4.41 11.84
CA ASP A 115 18.72 4.76 13.22
C ASP A 115 17.97 3.62 13.95
N TRP A 116 17.75 3.78 15.25
CA TRP A 116 17.05 2.75 16.02
C TRP A 116 15.58 2.59 15.64
N THR A 117 14.90 3.67 15.24
CA THR A 117 13.49 3.64 14.85
C THR A 117 13.30 2.77 13.61
N ASP A 118 14.10 3.02 12.57
CA ASP A 118 14.13 2.25 11.34
C ASP A 118 14.41 0.77 11.63
N ARG A 119 15.42 0.49 12.45
CA ARG A 119 15.84 -0.88 12.79
C ARG A 119 14.75 -1.67 13.53
N LEU A 120 13.96 -1.00 14.37
CA LEU A 120 12.82 -1.64 15.06
C LEU A 120 11.69 -1.98 14.08
N LEU A 121 11.36 -1.06 13.16
CA LEU A 121 10.38 -1.32 12.10
C LEU A 121 10.81 -2.46 11.18
N ILE A 122 12.06 -2.43 10.70
CA ILE A 122 12.64 -3.49 9.88
C ILE A 122 12.59 -4.84 10.60
N SER A 123 12.91 -4.88 11.90
CA SER A 123 12.84 -6.12 12.69
C SER A 123 11.40 -6.64 12.86
N ALA A 124 10.41 -5.75 12.94
CA ALA A 124 8.99 -6.14 12.99
C ALA A 124 8.55 -6.72 11.64
N MET A 125 8.90 -6.06 10.53
CA MET A 125 8.59 -6.54 9.16
C MET A 125 9.25 -7.89 8.88
N ARG A 126 10.52 -8.09 9.26
CA ARG A 126 11.16 -9.41 9.19
C ARG A 126 10.39 -10.47 9.97
N SER A 127 10.01 -10.17 11.21
CA SER A 127 9.27 -11.12 12.05
C SER A 127 7.93 -11.53 11.42
N LEU A 128 7.21 -10.58 10.82
CA LEU A 128 5.96 -10.86 10.10
C LEU A 128 6.20 -11.70 8.85
N ARG A 129 7.25 -11.40 8.08
CA ARG A 129 7.62 -12.17 6.88
C ARG A 129 7.99 -13.61 7.22
N GLU A 130 8.70 -13.86 8.33
CA GLU A 130 9.00 -15.22 8.79
C GLU A 130 7.76 -15.98 9.28
N GLN A 131 6.79 -15.30 9.91
CA GLN A 131 5.53 -15.94 10.35
C GLN A 131 4.62 -16.35 9.18
N GLY A 132 4.78 -15.71 8.02
CA GLY A 132 4.01 -15.99 6.82
C GLY A 132 4.59 -17.06 5.88
N LYS A 133 5.76 -17.62 6.21
CA LYS A 133 6.36 -18.75 5.49
C LYS A 133 5.76 -20.08 5.94
#